data_AF-A0A2D3URD2-F1
#
_entry.id   AF-A0A2D3URD2-F1
#
_cell.length_a   1.000
_cell.length_b   1.000
_cell.length_c   1.000
_cell.angle_alpha   90.00
_cell.angle_beta   90.00
_cell.angle_gamma   90.00
#
_symmetry.space_group_name_H-M   'P 1'
#
loop_
_entity.id
_entity.type
_entity.pdbx_description
1 polymer ?
#
loop_
_entity_poly.entity_id
_entity_poly.type
_entity_poly.pdbx_seq_one_letter_code
_entity_poly.pdbx_strand_id
1 'polypeptide(L)' 'MDMISKPNLKNVQTQVDTKDIQPAPSGGVAIQVTGKLTMSGDYLPFARMFVLQPMPGQEGGFFVYNDIFRLRV' A
#
# COMPACT_ATOMS: atom_id res chain seq x y z
N MET A 1 11.13 -5.04 -10.24
CA MET A 1 9.77 -5.34 -10.74
C MET A 1 9.33 -6.78 -10.48
N ASP A 2 10.26 -7.72 -10.24
CA ASP A 2 9.96 -9.16 -10.19
C ASP A 2 9.20 -9.67 -8.95
N MET A 3 9.12 -8.88 -7.87
CA MET A 3 8.41 -9.30 -6.65
C MET A 3 6.89 -9.24 -6.78
N ILE A 4 6.36 -8.27 -7.54
CA ILE A 4 4.90 -8.00 -7.63
C ILE A 4 4.27 -8.61 -8.88
N SER A 5 5.07 -9.06 -9.85
CA SER A 5 4.60 -9.71 -11.08
C SER A 5 4.46 -11.23 -10.94
N LYS A 6 4.67 -11.78 -9.74
CA LYS A 6 4.69 -13.23 -9.53
C LYS A 6 3.33 -13.86 -9.87
N PRO A 7 3.31 -15.02 -10.57
CA PRO A 7 2.07 -15.66 -11.03
C PRO A 7 1.07 -15.96 -9.92
N ASN A 8 1.55 -16.21 -8.70
CA ASN A 8 0.69 -16.49 -7.55
C ASN A 8 -0.14 -15.28 -7.10
N LEU A 9 0.21 -14.05 -7.51
CA LEU A 9 -0.50 -12.82 -7.14
C LEU A 9 -1.69 -12.49 -8.06
N LYS A 10 -1.98 -13.31 -9.10
CA LYS A 10 -2.98 -13.00 -10.14
C LYS A 10 -4.42 -12.86 -9.63
N ASN A 11 -4.79 -13.54 -8.54
CA ASN A 11 -6.16 -13.59 -8.03
C ASN A 11 -6.28 -13.04 -6.59
N VAL A 12 -5.41 -12.11 -6.20
CA VAL A 12 -5.50 -11.48 -4.88
C VAL A 12 -6.72 -10.56 -4.82
N GLN A 13 -7.66 -10.88 -3.94
CA GLN A 13 -8.74 -9.99 -3.56
C GLN A 13 -8.37 -9.27 -2.27
N THR A 14 -8.59 -7.95 -2.21
CA THR A 14 -8.24 -7.13 -1.05
C THR A 14 -9.48 -6.36 -0.60
N GLN A 15 -9.80 -6.45 0.69
CA GLN A 15 -10.74 -5.56 1.36
C GLN A 15 -9.94 -4.62 2.25
N VAL A 16 -10.16 -3.32 2.09
CA VAL A 16 -9.57 -2.29 2.96
C VAL A 16 -10.58 -1.96 4.05
N ASP A 17 -10.14 -2.01 5.30
CA ASP A 17 -11.00 -1.74 6.46
C ASP A 17 -10.77 -0.31 6.97
N THR A 18 -9.51 0.11 7.17
CA THR A 18 -9.18 1.50 7.54
C THR A 18 -8.10 2.12 6.67
N LYS A 19 -8.13 3.45 6.58
CA LYS A 19 -7.08 4.29 5.98
C LYS A 19 -6.88 5.51 6.85
N ASP A 20 -5.70 5.63 7.44
CA ASP A 20 -5.30 6.80 8.22
C ASP A 20 -4.26 7.59 7.42
N ILE A 21 -4.49 8.88 7.23
CA ILE A 21 -3.71 9.73 6.32
C ILE A 21 -3.19 10.94 7.10
N GLN A 22 -1.89 11.19 7.02
CA GLN A 22 -1.24 12.32 7.67
C GLN A 22 -0.25 13.03 6.72
N PRO A 23 -0.08 14.35 6.82
CA PRO A 23 1.01 15.05 6.15
C PRO A 23 2.37 14.50 6.60
N ALA A 24 3.30 14.36 5.66
CA ALA A 24 4.69 14.03 5.93
C ALA A 24 5.61 15.19 5.50
N PRO A 25 6.88 15.22 5.94
CA PRO A 25 7.82 16.26 5.54
C PRO A 25 7.95 16.40 4.01
N SER A 26 8.38 17.58 3.58
CA SER A 26 8.63 17.92 2.16
C SER A 26 7.41 17.80 1.24
N GLY A 27 6.21 18.04 1.79
CA GLY A 27 4.95 17.91 1.04
C GLY A 27 4.54 16.46 0.79
N GLY A 28 5.17 15.50 1.47
CA GLY A 28 4.81 14.10 1.39
C GLY A 28 3.52 13.76 2.14
N VAL A 29 3.10 12.50 2.03
CA VAL A 29 1.91 11.96 2.71
C VAL A 29 2.23 10.60 3.29
N ALA A 30 1.97 10.42 4.59
CA ALA A 30 2.04 9.12 5.25
C ALA A 30 0.64 8.50 5.27
N ILE A 31 0.54 7.22 4.87
CA ILE A 31 -0.72 6.50 4.79
C ILE A 31 -0.54 5.15 5.49
N GLN A 32 -1.37 4.89 6.51
CA GLN A 32 -1.50 3.57 7.11
C GLN A 32 -2.80 2.93 6.62
N VAL A 33 -2.71 1.70 6.12
CA VAL A 33 -3.83 0.92 5.63
C VAL A 33 -3.92 -0.37 6.42
N THR A 34 -5.10 -0.68 6.93
CA THR A 34 -5.41 -2.02 7.45
C THR A 34 -6.48 -2.66 6.60
N GLY A 35 -6.48 -3.97 6.56
CA GLY A 35 -7.50 -4.71 5.83
C GLY A 35 -7.23 -6.19 5.85
N LYS A 36 -7.83 -6.88 4.88
CA LYS A 36 -7.67 -8.31 4.69
C LYS A 36 -7.55 -8.65 3.22
N LEU A 37 -6.81 -9.71 2.92
CA LEU A 37 -6.66 -10.22 1.56
C LEU A 37 -6.87 -11.73 1.49
N THR A 38 -7.29 -12.22 0.35
CA THR A 38 -7.45 -13.66 0.07
C THR A 38 -6.99 -13.97 -1.34
N MET A 39 -6.52 -15.20 -1.56
CA MET A 39 -6.12 -15.73 -2.88
C MET A 39 -6.98 -16.92 -3.31
N SER A 40 -7.68 -17.57 -2.37
CA SER A 40 -8.36 -18.85 -2.62
C SER A 40 -9.35 -19.24 -1.52
N GLY A 41 -9.84 -18.30 -0.70
CA GLY A 41 -10.79 -18.60 0.38
C GLY A 41 -10.55 -17.70 1.58
N ASP A 42 -9.70 -18.15 2.51
CA ASP A 42 -9.51 -17.48 3.80
C ASP A 42 -8.94 -16.07 3.67
N TYR A 43 -9.57 -15.14 4.40
CA TYR A 43 -9.10 -13.77 4.51
C TYR A 43 -8.03 -13.67 5.58
N LEU A 44 -6.86 -13.17 5.19
CA LEU A 44 -5.73 -12.90 6.07
C LEU A 44 -5.63 -11.39 6.32
N PRO A 45 -5.56 -10.94 7.58
CA PRO A 45 -5.38 -9.53 7.87
C PRO A 45 -4.01 -9.05 7.39
N PHE A 46 -3.92 -7.78 7.02
CA PHE A 46 -2.69 -7.11 6.64
C PHE A 46 -2.66 -5.68 7.19
N ALA A 47 -1.46 -5.16 7.35
CA ALA A 47 -1.20 -3.73 7.47
C ALA A 47 -0.19 -3.32 6.41
N ARG A 48 -0.39 -2.14 5.84
CA ARG A 48 0.51 -1.57 4.84
C ARG A 48 0.70 -0.09 5.09
N MET A 49 1.95 0.35 5.09
CA MET A 49 2.32 1.76 5.17
C MET A 49 2.84 2.22 3.84
N PHE A 50 2.32 3.35 3.36
CA PHE A 50 2.89 4.08 2.23
C PHE A 50 3.41 5.43 2.71
N VAL A 51 4.56 5.84 2.18
CA VAL A 51 4.99 7.23 2.22
C VAL A 51 5.04 7.72 0.79
N LEU A 52 4.17 8.66 0.46
CA LEU A 52 4.15 9.34 -0.82
C LEU A 52 5.05 10.57 -0.78
N GLN A 53 5.73 10.85 -1.87
CA GLN A 53 6.51 12.08 -2.06
C GLN A 53 6.08 12.76 -3.37
N PRO A 54 6.09 14.10 -3.44
CA PRO A 54 5.77 14.82 -4.68
C PRO A 54 6.75 14.45 -5.81
N MET A 55 6.25 14.33 -7.04
CA MET A 55 7.07 14.17 -8.23
C MET A 55 7.63 15.52 -8.68
N PRO A 56 8.97 15.71 -8.73
CA PRO A 56 9.56 16.96 -9.21
C PRO A 56 9.11 17.27 -10.64
N GLY A 57 8.64 18.50 -10.87
CA GLY A 57 8.21 18.94 -12.20
C GLY A 57 6.82 18.49 -12.65
N GLN A 58 6.07 17.78 -11.79
CA GLN A 58 4.68 17.39 -12.07
C GLN A 58 3.76 17.82 -10.94
N GLU A 59 3.01 18.90 -11.14
CA GLU A 59 2.05 19.40 -10.16
C GLU A 59 0.99 18.34 -9.83
N GLY A 60 0.74 18.11 -8.53
CA GLY A 60 -0.19 17.08 -8.06
C GLY A 60 0.28 15.63 -8.24
N GLY A 61 1.45 15.41 -8.85
CA GLY A 61 2.03 14.07 -9.01
C GLY A 61 2.67 13.58 -7.72
N PHE A 62 2.44 12.31 -7.37
CA PHE A 62 3.09 11.64 -6.24
C PHE A 62 3.63 10.27 -6.65
N PHE A 63 4.76 9.88 -6.08
CA PHE A 63 5.28 8.53 -6.19
C PHE A 63 5.38 7.88 -4.80
N VAL A 64 5.33 6.55 -4.77
CA VAL A 64 5.51 5.77 -3.54
C VAL A 64 7.00 5.72 -3.21
N TYR A 65 7.42 6.46 -2.19
CA TYR A 65 8.80 6.47 -1.70
C TYR A 65 9.07 5.30 -0.76
N ASN A 66 8.14 5.00 0.15
CA ASN A 66 8.17 3.79 0.98
C ASN A 66 6.90 2.96 0.78
N ASP A 67 7.07 1.65 0.75
CA ASP A 67 6.00 0.65 0.71
C ASP A 67 6.37 -0.50 1.65
N ILE A 68 5.70 -0.54 2.81
CA ILE A 68 5.96 -1.54 3.84
C ILE A 68 4.70 -2.36 4.02
N PHE A 69 4.76 -3.65 3.71
CA PHE A 69 3.64 -4.57 3.81
C PHE A 69 3.91 -5.66 4.84
N ARG A 70 2.92 -5.95 5.70
CA ARG A 70 2.92 -7.11 6.60
C ARG A 70 1.61 -7.87 6.51
N LEU A 71 1.71 -9.19 6.39
CA LEU A 71 0.59 -10.12 6.42
C LEU A 71 0.50 -10.75 7.82
N ARG A 72 -0.71 -11.04 8.30
CA ARG A 72 -1.00 -11.61 9.63
C ARG A 72 -0.56 -10.72 10.80
N VAL A 73 -0.93 -9.45 10.71
CA VAL A 73 -0.89 -8.50 11.84
C VAL A 73 -2.23 -8.45 12.55
#